data_AF-A0A7X4LJR5-F1
#
_entry.id   AF-A0A7X4LJR5-F1
#
_cell.length_a   1.000
_cell.length_b   1.000
_cell.length_c   1.000
_cell.angle_alpha   90.00
_cell.angle_beta   90.00
_cell.angle_gamma   90.00
#
_symmetry.space_group_name_H-M   'P 1'
#
loop_
_entity.id
_entity.type
_entity.pdbx_description
1 polymer ?
#
loop_
_entity_poly.entity_id
_entity_poly.type
_entity_poly.pdbx_seq_one_letter_code
_entity_poly.pdbx_strand_id
1 'polypeptide(L)' 'MAVEHIFYDVLPDGSVSVFLFEDWDWFRSYGHLLSYLDSQAGEYQLHDITDTTLDERLAIMGAHK' A
#
# COMPACT_ATOMS: atom_id res chain seq x y z
N MET A 1 14.53 13.37 4.60
CA MET A 1 14.21 12.19 3.77
C MET A 1 12.70 12.20 3.62
N ALA A 2 12.16 12.05 2.41
CA ALA A 2 10.71 12.05 2.23
C ALA A 2 10.18 10.69 2.68
N VAL A 3 9.16 10.67 3.55
CA VAL A 3 8.47 9.44 3.93
C VAL A 3 7.57 9.03 2.78
N GLU A 4 7.69 7.79 2.33
CA GLU A 4 6.82 7.27 1.27
C GLU A 4 5.51 6.75 1.86
N HIS A 5 4.39 7.22 1.31
CA HIS A 5 3.05 6.77 1.68
C HIS A 5 2.65 5.61 0.78
N ILE A 6 2.50 4.43 1.38
CA ILE A 6 2.25 3.17 0.68
C ILE A 6 0.87 2.68 1.09
N PHE A 7 -0.03 2.52 0.13
CA PHE A 7 -1.41 2.12 0.38
C PHE A 7 -1.58 0.65 -0.02
N TYR A 8 -2.08 -0.20 0.86
CA TYR A 8 -2.24 -1.62 0.55
C TYR A 8 -3.67 -2.11 0.83
N ASP A 9 -4.11 -3.09 0.03
CA ASP A 9 -5.43 -3.70 0.05
C ASP A 9 -5.25 -5.22 0.10
N VAL A 10 -5.71 -5.85 1.17
CA VAL A 10 -5.65 -7.30 1.34
C VAL A 10 -6.88 -7.94 0.73
N LEU A 11 -6.68 -8.71 -0.33
CA LEU A 11 -7.73 -9.39 -1.04
C LEU A 11 -8.21 -10.64 -0.28
N PRO A 12 -9.44 -11.12 -0.52
CA PRO A 12 -10.00 -12.30 0.17
C PRO A 12 -9.22 -13.60 -0.05
N ASP A 13 -8.39 -13.66 -1.10
CA ASP A 13 -7.51 -14.78 -1.40
C ASP A 13 -6.17 -14.72 -0.64
N GLY A 14 -5.97 -13.70 0.20
CA GLY A 14 -4.77 -13.46 0.98
C GLY A 14 -3.66 -12.75 0.20
N SER A 15 -3.90 -12.38 -1.05
CA SER A 15 -3.00 -11.54 -1.83
C SER A 15 -3.13 -10.07 -1.45
N VAL A 16 -2.15 -9.26 -1.82
CA VAL A 16 -2.09 -7.85 -1.44
C VAL A 16 -1.87 -6.99 -2.67
N SER A 17 -2.83 -6.14 -3.00
CA SER A 17 -2.63 -5.06 -3.96
C SER A 17 -2.05 -3.86 -3.23
N VAL A 18 -1.06 -3.19 -3.80
CA VAL A 18 -0.40 -2.06 -3.16
C VAL A 18 -0.15 -0.95 -4.17
N PHE A 19 -0.31 0.29 -3.74
CA PHE A 19 0.04 1.47 -4.51
C PHE A 19 1.39 1.99 -4.04
N LEU A 20 2.38 1.94 -4.94
CA LEU A 20 3.77 2.34 -4.70
C LEU A 20 4.30 3.09 -5.92
N PHE A 21 5.03 4.19 -5.69
CA PHE A 21 5.66 4.99 -6.76
C PHE A 21 4.72 5.40 -7.90
N GLU A 22 3.52 5.86 -7.57
CA GLU A 22 2.48 6.25 -8.54
C GLU A 22 1.94 5.10 -9.40
N ASP A 23 2.25 3.84 -9.07
CA ASP A 23 1.75 2.65 -9.77
C ASP A 23 1.16 1.62 -8.81
N TRP A 24 0.29 0.77 -9.34
CA TRP A 24 -0.25 -0.36 -8.61
C TRP A 24 0.59 -1.61 -8.85
N ASP A 25 1.03 -2.22 -7.77
CA ASP A 25 1.72 -3.51 -7.79
C ASP A 25 0.94 -4.55 -6.98
N TRP A 26 1.36 -5.81 -7.09
CA TRP A 26 0.70 -6.93 -6.46
C TRP A 26 1.70 -7.88 -5.79
N PHE A 27 1.37 -8.27 -4.57
CA PHE A 27 2.15 -9.19 -3.76
C PHE A 27 1.34 -10.43 -3.40
N ARG A 28 2.03 -11.57 -3.31
CA ARG A 28 1.41 -12.85 -2.94
C ARG A 28 0.84 -12.88 -1.52
N SER A 29 1.37 -12.04 -0.64
CA SER A 29 0.96 -11.93 0.76
C SER A 29 1.52 -10.66 1.38
N TYR A 30 0.95 -10.25 2.51
CA TYR A 30 1.43 -9.11 3.28
C TYR A 30 2.89 -9.25 3.73
N GLY A 31 3.33 -10.47 4.06
CA GLY A 31 4.74 -10.72 4.42
C GLY A 31 5.71 -10.48 3.27
N HIS A 32 5.30 -10.77 2.03
CA HIS A 32 6.09 -10.45 0.83
C HIS A 32 6.18 -8.94 0.61
N LEU A 33 5.10 -8.19 0.85
CA LEU A 33 5.11 -6.73 0.80
C LEU A 33 6.10 -6.16 1.81
N LEU A 34 6.02 -6.55 3.09
CA LEU A 34 6.94 -6.07 4.12
C LEU A 34 8.40 -6.37 3.78
N SER A 35 8.68 -7.59 3.30
CA SER A 35 10.05 -7.98 2.91
C SER A 35 10.58 -7.14 1.74
N TYR A 36 9.72 -6.72 0.81
CA TYR A 36 10.08 -5.83 -0.28
C TYR A 36 10.36 -4.41 0.23
N LEU A 37 9.50 -3.88 1.11
CA LEU A 37 9.68 -2.55 1.69
C LEU A 37 10.94 -2.47 2.55
N ASP A 38 11.22 -3.47 3.38
CA ASP A 38 12.46 -3.51 4.18
C ASP A 38 13.72 -3.61 3.30
N SER A 39 13.61 -4.11 2.06
CA SER A 39 14.73 -4.21 1.11
C SER A 39 14.91 -2.97 0.23
N GLN A 40 13.86 -2.20 -0.03
CA GLN A 40 13.84 -1.13 -1.05
C GLN A 40 13.53 0.24 -0.44
N ALA A 41 12.60 0.29 0.51
CA ALA A 41 12.10 1.53 1.07
C ALA A 41 12.98 1.97 2.25
N GLY A 42 13.24 3.28 2.29
CA GLY A 42 13.80 3.93 3.47
C GLY A 42 12.73 4.09 4.55
N GLU A 43 12.41 5.32 4.93
CA GLU A 43 11.27 5.58 5.81
C GLU A 43 9.95 5.52 5.01
N TYR A 44 9.05 4.61 5.38
CA TYR A 44 7.74 4.45 4.76
C TYR A 44 6.61 4.43 5.78
N GLN A 45 5.41 4.78 5.34
CA GLN A 45 4.16 4.60 6.08
C GLN A 45 3.19 3.73 5.30
N LEU A 46 2.75 2.65 5.92
CA LEU A 46 1.72 1.77 5.41
C LEU A 46 0.33 2.29 5.80
N HIS A 47 -0.54 2.41 4.81
CA HIS A 47 -1.93 2.79 4.95
C HIS A 47 -2.81 1.64 4.48
N ASP A 48 -3.59 1.08 5.40
CA ASP A 48 -4.54 0.01 5.09
C ASP A 48 -5.77 0.59 4.41
N ILE A 49 -6.03 0.14 3.19
CA ILE A 49 -7.24 0.46 2.42
C ILE A 49 -8.09 -0.79 2.15
N THR A 50 -7.88 -1.86 2.91
CA THR A 50 -8.69 -3.08 2.85
C THR A 50 -10.14 -2.78 3.18
N ASP A 51 -11.08 -3.38 2.45
CA ASP A 51 -12.53 -3.18 2.60
C ASP A 51 -13.01 -1.72 2.50
N THR A 52 -12.17 -0.81 1.99
CA THR A 52 -12.57 0.58 1.75
C THR A 52 -13.29 0.73 0.41
N THR A 53 -14.31 1.57 0.40
CA THR A 53 -15.01 1.99 -0.82
C THR A 53 -14.12 2.85 -1.71
N LEU A 54 -14.48 3.01 -2.98
CA LEU A 54 -13.75 3.88 -3.92
C LEU A 54 -13.61 5.31 -3.39
N ASP A 55 -14.67 5.87 -2.81
CA ASP A 55 -14.68 7.23 -2.26
C ASP A 55 -13.72 7.36 -1.05
N GLU A 56 -13.69 6.35 -0.17
CA GLU A 56 -12.76 6.29 0.96
C GLU A 56 -11.31 6.16 0.49
N ARG A 57 -11.03 5.31 -0.52
CA ARG A 57 -9.70 5.20 -1.13
C ARG A 57 -9.22 6.52 -1.68
N LEU A 58 -10.07 7.22 -2.43
CA LEU A 58 -9.76 8.53 -3.00
C LEU A 58 -9.54 9.59 -1.92
N ALA A 59 -10.31 9.54 -0.82
CA ALA A 59 -10.13 10.44 0.32
C ALA A 59 -8.80 10.18 1.04
N ILE A 60 -8.45 8.91 1.29
CA ILE A 60 -7.20 8.51 1.95
C ILE A 60 -6.00 8.87 1.07
N MET A 61 -6.00 8.41 -0.18
CA MET A 61 -4.90 8.68 -1.12
C MET A 61 -4.78 10.17 -1.45
N GLY A 62 -5.90 10.88 -1.55
CA GLY A 62 -5.92 12.33 -1.80
C GLY A 62 -5.51 13.19 -0.60
N ALA A 63 -5.70 12.71 0.64
CA ALA A 63 -5.25 13.39 1.85
C ALA A 63 -3.73 13.30 2.07
N HIS A 64 -3.07 12.36 1.39
CA HIS A 64 -1.65 12.05 1.53
C HIS A 64 -0.83 12.33 0.26
N LYS A 65 -1.40 13.08 -0.70
CA LYS A 65 -0.78 13.46 -1.97
C LYS A 65 -0.07 14.82 -1.92
#